data_AF-B0EQR1-F1
#
_entry.id   AF-B0EQR1-F1
#
_cell.length_a   1.000
_cell.length_b   1.000
_cell.length_c   1.000
_cell.angle_alpha   90.00
_cell.angle_beta   90.00
_cell.angle_gamma   90.00
#
_symmetry.space_group_name_H-M   'P 1'
#
loop_
_entity.id
_entity.type
_entity.pdbx_description
1 polymer ?
#
loop_
_entity_poly.entity_id
_entity_poly.type
_entity_poly.pdbx_seq_one_letter_code
_entity_poly.pdbx_strand_id
1 'polypeptide(L)'
;MINYIIKLKEKKEQEKTTTIFKISQSNIKFISLGDGIITNKKEIEIGEGEEIEVNKEIRELICIGNEKKEKKKIQISSKEENEKYSIRIKPNIITIEGGYACEFEIFITIKCTTKLKNK
;
A
#
# COMPACT_ATOMS: atom_id res chain seq x y z
N MET A 1 4.71 31.11 -4.84
CA MET A 1 4.95 30.59 -6.21
C MET A 1 5.86 29.35 -6.22
N ILE A 2 6.98 29.36 -5.49
CA ILE A 2 7.95 28.23 -5.41
C ILE A 2 7.30 26.91 -4.95
N ASN A 3 6.53 26.90 -3.86
CA ASN A 3 5.87 25.68 -3.35
C ASN A 3 4.89 25.03 -4.35
N TYR A 4 4.29 25.82 -5.25
CA TYR A 4 3.37 25.30 -6.26
C TYR A 4 4.13 24.52 -7.35
N ILE A 5 5.28 25.04 -7.78
CA ILE A 5 6.14 24.39 -8.77
C ILE A 5 6.72 23.08 -8.21
N ILE A 6 7.14 23.08 -6.93
CA ILE A 6 7.63 21.88 -6.25
C ILE A 6 6.56 20.78 -6.23
N LYS A 7 5.34 21.09 -5.78
CA LYS A 7 4.22 20.13 -5.76
C LYS A 7 3.86 19.57 -7.13
N LEU A 8 3.92 20.38 -8.18
CA LEU A 8 3.66 19.93 -9.56
C LEU A 8 4.74 18.95 -10.03
N LYS A 9 6.00 19.19 -9.67
CA LYS A 9 7.12 18.30 -10.01
C LYS A 9 7.02 16.97 -9.26
N GLU A 10 6.73 17.02 -7.96
CA GLU A 10 6.50 15.83 -7.13
C GLU A 10 5.34 14.97 -7.67
N LYS A 11 4.21 15.60 -8.02
CA LYS A 11 3.06 14.89 -8.61
C LYS A 11 3.43 14.18 -9.90
N LYS A 12 4.14 14.85 -10.82
CA LYS A 12 4.59 14.24 -12.09
C LYS A 12 5.56 13.09 -11.88
N GLU A 13 6.48 13.20 -10.94
CA GLU A 13 7.39 12.08 -10.60
C GLU A 13 6.62 10.91 -10.00
N GLN A 14 5.65 11.19 -9.14
CA GLN A 14 4.83 10.17 -8.51
C GLN A 14 3.91 9.43 -9.50
N GLU A 15 3.37 10.13 -10.50
CA GLU A 15 2.59 9.54 -11.60
C GLU A 15 3.40 8.56 -12.46
N LYS A 16 4.73 8.73 -12.55
CA LYS A 16 5.60 7.79 -13.30
C LYS A 16 5.79 6.47 -12.57
N THR A 17 5.75 6.49 -11.24
CA THR A 17 6.09 5.33 -10.40
C THR A 17 4.87 4.72 -9.72
N THR A 18 3.68 5.25 -9.95
CA THR A 18 2.46 4.85 -9.24
C THR A 18 1.30 4.65 -10.19
N THR A 19 0.65 3.50 -10.10
CA THR A 19 -0.54 3.18 -10.89
C THR A 19 -1.79 3.73 -10.19
N ILE A 20 -2.40 4.77 -10.77
CA ILE A 20 -3.70 5.32 -10.33
C ILE A 20 -4.74 5.01 -11.40
N PHE A 21 -5.91 4.51 -11.00
CA PHE A 21 -6.97 4.11 -11.91
C PHE A 21 -8.37 4.45 -11.35
N LYS A 22 -9.35 4.58 -12.24
CA LYS A 22 -10.76 4.75 -11.85
C LYS A 22 -11.28 3.41 -11.34
N ILE A 23 -11.88 3.41 -10.15
CA ILE A 23 -12.46 2.19 -9.55
C ILE A 23 -13.52 1.59 -10.49
N SER A 24 -14.38 2.44 -11.06
CA SER A 24 -15.45 2.04 -11.98
C SER A 24 -14.97 1.46 -13.31
N GLN A 25 -13.68 1.57 -13.62
CA GLN A 25 -13.07 1.02 -14.83
C GLN A 25 -12.18 -0.20 -14.53
N SER A 26 -12.26 -0.74 -13.31
CA SER A 26 -11.50 -1.91 -12.88
C SER A 26 -12.44 -3.08 -12.57
N ASN A 27 -11.94 -4.31 -12.76
CA ASN A 27 -12.63 -5.53 -12.34
C ASN A 27 -12.31 -5.92 -10.89
N ILE A 28 -11.63 -5.05 -10.14
CA ILE A 28 -11.17 -5.32 -8.78
C ILE A 28 -12.36 -5.21 -7.82
N LYS A 29 -12.58 -6.25 -7.02
CA LYS A 29 -13.56 -6.21 -5.94
C LYS A 29 -12.96 -5.51 -4.74
N PHE A 30 -13.58 -4.41 -4.36
CA PHE A 30 -13.16 -3.61 -3.22
C PHE A 30 -14.04 -3.88 -2.00
N ILE A 31 -13.43 -3.84 -0.83
CA ILE A 31 -14.05 -3.96 0.49
C ILE A 31 -13.73 -2.73 1.32
N SER A 32 -14.71 -2.25 2.09
CA SER A 32 -14.55 -1.05 2.91
C SER A 32 -13.65 -1.28 4.13
N LEU A 33 -12.74 -0.31 4.36
CA LEU A 33 -11.96 -0.15 5.58
C LEU A 33 -12.55 0.90 6.53
N GLY A 34 -13.62 1.59 6.12
CA GLY A 34 -14.22 2.71 6.85
C GLY A 34 -13.81 4.08 6.30
N ASP A 35 -14.56 5.11 6.67
CA ASP A 35 -14.35 6.50 6.20
C ASP A 35 -14.29 6.64 4.66
N GLY A 36 -14.96 5.76 3.91
CA GLY A 36 -14.90 5.73 2.44
C GLY A 36 -13.52 5.41 1.85
N ILE A 37 -12.63 4.82 2.65
CA ILE A 37 -11.45 4.12 2.16
C ILE A 37 -11.84 2.67 1.86
N ILE A 38 -11.42 2.18 0.70
CA ILE A 38 -11.63 0.81 0.26
C ILE A 38 -10.32 0.14 -0.10
N THR A 39 -10.28 -1.19 -0.02
CA THR A 39 -9.11 -2.00 -0.39
C THR A 39 -9.52 -3.25 -1.15
N ASN A 40 -8.63 -3.82 -1.96
CA ASN A 40 -8.83 -5.17 -2.50
C ASN A 40 -8.45 -6.29 -1.51
N LYS A 41 -7.62 -6.01 -0.50
CA LYS A 41 -7.13 -6.97 0.49
C LYS A 41 -7.14 -6.35 1.90
N LYS A 42 -7.70 -7.06 2.89
CA LYS A 42 -7.62 -6.70 4.32
C LYS A 42 -6.44 -7.32 5.04
N GLU A 43 -6.05 -8.50 4.57
CA GLU A 43 -4.98 -9.31 5.14
C GLU A 43 -4.04 -9.72 4.01
N ILE A 44 -2.76 -9.84 4.33
CA ILE A 44 -1.72 -10.33 3.44
C ILE A 44 -1.15 -11.56 4.12
N GLU A 45 -1.40 -12.72 3.54
CA GLU A 45 -0.81 -13.97 3.99
C GLU A 45 0.53 -14.16 3.30
N ILE A 46 1.58 -14.38 4.09
CA ILE A 46 2.94 -14.55 3.58
C ILE A 46 3.28 -16.03 3.68
N GLY A 47 3.63 -16.61 2.54
CA GLY A 47 4.19 -17.95 2.47
C GLY A 47 3.19 -19.09 2.32
N GLU A 48 1.87 -18.86 2.24
CA GLU A 48 0.83 -19.85 1.82
C GLU A 48 1.06 -21.34 2.22
N GLY A 49 1.65 -21.62 3.39
CA GLY A 49 2.00 -22.98 3.85
C GLY A 49 3.35 -23.56 3.35
N GLU A 50 4.10 -22.82 2.53
CA GLU A 50 5.45 -23.10 2.08
C GLU A 50 6.54 -22.48 2.99
N GLU A 51 7.78 -22.96 2.83
CA GLU A 51 8.93 -22.40 3.53
C GLU A 51 9.29 -21.02 2.97
N ILE A 52 9.34 -20.02 3.86
CA ILE A 52 9.77 -18.67 3.52
C ILE A 52 11.28 -18.54 3.74
N GLU A 53 11.98 -18.08 2.72
CA GLU A 53 13.41 -17.75 2.83
C GLU A 53 13.63 -16.50 3.68
N VAL A 54 14.48 -16.61 4.70
CA VAL A 54 14.90 -15.47 5.52
C VAL A 54 15.76 -14.52 4.70
N ASN A 55 15.62 -13.22 4.95
CA ASN A 55 16.32 -12.13 4.28
C ASN A 55 16.01 -11.98 2.77
N LYS A 56 14.99 -12.70 2.27
CA LYS A 56 14.48 -12.50 0.92
C LYS A 56 13.32 -11.51 0.95
N GLU A 57 13.31 -10.59 -0.02
CA GLU A 57 12.23 -9.62 -0.17
C GLU A 57 11.04 -10.27 -0.88
N ILE A 58 9.87 -10.17 -0.27
CA ILE A 58 8.59 -10.62 -0.80
C ILE A 58 7.82 -9.37 -1.22
N ARG A 59 7.30 -9.36 -2.46
CA ARG A 59 6.57 -8.25 -3.02
C ARG A 59 5.10 -8.60 -3.13
N GLU A 60 4.26 -7.78 -2.50
CA GLU A 60 2.81 -7.86 -2.54
C GLU A 60 2.21 -6.59 -3.10
N LEU A 61 1.01 -6.71 -3.68
CA LEU A 61 0.25 -5.59 -4.22
C LEU A 61 -1.07 -5.45 -3.46
N ILE A 62 -1.35 -4.21 -3.03
CA ILE A 62 -2.63 -3.78 -2.45
C ILE A 62 -3.12 -2.54 -3.19
N CYS A 63 -4.41 -2.50 -3.50
CA CYS A 63 -5.07 -1.35 -4.12
C CYS A 63 -5.88 -0.63 -3.05
N ILE A 64 -5.59 0.65 -2.82
CA ILE A 64 -6.37 1.49 -1.90
C ILE A 64 -7.16 2.52 -2.69
N GLY A 65 -8.48 2.55 -2.47
CA GLY A 65 -9.41 3.44 -3.15
C GLY A 65 -10.06 4.47 -2.22
N ASN A 66 -10.53 5.55 -2.84
CA ASN A 66 -11.30 6.61 -2.18
C ASN A 66 -12.70 6.69 -2.81
N GLU A 67 -13.73 6.31 -2.05
CA GLU A 67 -15.12 6.39 -2.48
C GLU A 67 -15.75 7.77 -2.25
N LYS A 68 -15.11 8.62 -1.44
CA LYS A 68 -15.61 9.96 -1.14
C LYS A 68 -15.26 10.93 -2.26
N LYS A 69 -15.99 12.04 -2.35
CA LYS A 69 -15.77 13.06 -3.40
C LYS A 69 -14.51 13.88 -3.13
N GLU A 70 -14.22 14.16 -1.87
CA GLU A 70 -13.02 14.89 -1.45
C GLU A 70 -11.74 14.09 -1.68
N LYS A 71 -10.64 14.79 -1.97
CA LYS A 71 -9.33 14.17 -2.12
C LYS A 71 -8.82 13.67 -0.78
N LYS A 72 -8.25 12.46 -0.75
CA LYS A 72 -7.65 11.91 0.47
C LYS A 72 -6.15 11.70 0.28
N LYS A 73 -5.36 12.18 1.25
CA LYS A 73 -3.92 11.90 1.32
C LYS A 73 -3.73 10.64 2.15
N ILE A 74 -3.20 9.59 1.54
CA ILE A 74 -3.05 8.26 2.12
C ILE A 74 -1.56 7.96 2.28
N GLN A 75 -1.19 7.49 3.47
CA GLN A 75 0.11 6.94 3.79
C GLN A 75 -0.14 5.65 4.55
N ILE A 76 0.60 4.59 4.20
CA ILE A 76 0.59 3.33 4.94
C ILE A 76 1.82 3.32 5.84
N SER A 77 1.63 2.97 7.11
CA SER A 77 2.69 2.89 8.11
C SER A 77 2.50 1.68 9.00
N SER A 78 3.60 1.10 9.46
CA SER A 78 3.56 0.13 10.57
C SER A 78 3.32 0.87 11.88
N LYS A 79 2.57 0.28 12.82
CA LYS A 79 2.37 0.83 14.17
C LYS A 79 3.66 0.77 14.99
N GLU A 80 4.44 -0.29 14.82
CA GLU A 80 5.65 -0.56 15.60
C GLU A 80 6.77 -1.03 14.67
N GLU A 81 8.00 -0.71 15.06
CA GLU A 81 9.18 -1.29 14.43
C GLU A 81 9.31 -2.74 14.87
N ASN A 82 9.50 -3.65 13.90
CA ASN A 82 9.54 -5.08 14.18
C ASN A 82 10.95 -5.62 13.91
N GLU A 83 11.56 -6.28 14.89
CA GLU A 83 12.87 -6.90 14.72
C GLU A 83 12.79 -8.16 13.85
N LYS A 84 11.61 -8.79 13.73
CA LYS A 84 11.39 -10.04 12.99
C LYS A 84 11.12 -9.84 11.51
N TYR A 85 10.67 -8.65 11.10
CA TYR A 85 10.43 -8.32 9.71
C TYR A 85 10.64 -6.83 9.42
N SER A 86 10.96 -6.49 8.17
CA SER A 86 10.91 -5.10 7.69
C SER A 86 9.87 -4.96 6.60
N ILE A 87 9.15 -3.83 6.62
CA ILE A 87 8.18 -3.46 5.60
C ILE A 87 8.64 -2.17 4.93
N ARG A 88 8.68 -2.18 3.59
CA ARG A 88 8.89 -1.00 2.76
C ARG A 88 7.70 -0.89 1.80
N ILE A 89 7.20 0.32 1.58
CA ILE A 89 5.98 0.55 0.79
C ILE A 89 6.27 1.51 -0.34
N LYS A 90 5.68 1.29 -1.51
CA LYS A 90 5.70 2.25 -2.62
C LYS A 90 4.30 2.41 -3.21
N PRO A 91 3.79 3.64 -3.37
CA PRO A 91 4.37 4.90 -2.91
C PRO A 91 4.32 5.02 -1.37
N ASN A 92 5.19 5.83 -0.79
CA ASN A 92 5.18 6.11 0.67
C ASN A 92 3.92 6.90 1.09
N ILE A 93 3.50 7.86 0.26
CA ILE A 93 2.36 8.73 0.53
C ILE A 93 1.79 9.22 -0.78
N ILE A 94 0.46 9.26 -0.96
CA ILE A 94 -0.17 9.75 -2.19
C ILE A 94 -1.50 10.45 -1.93
N THR A 95 -1.89 11.38 -2.80
CA THR A 95 -3.23 11.97 -2.79
C THR A 95 -4.11 11.31 -3.86
N ILE A 96 -5.21 10.69 -3.43
CA ILE A 96 -6.17 10.00 -4.30
C ILE A 96 -7.45 10.84 -4.45
N GLU A 97 -7.83 11.09 -5.70
CA GLU A 97 -9.10 11.75 -6.05
C GLU A 97 -10.30 10.84 -5.74
N GLY A 98 -11.49 11.44 -5.58
CA GLY A 98 -12.70 10.65 -5.38
C GLY A 98 -13.06 9.78 -6.58
N GLY A 99 -13.38 8.50 -6.32
CA GLY A 99 -13.68 7.49 -7.34
C GLY A 99 -12.44 6.85 -7.98
N TYR A 100 -11.24 7.15 -7.47
CA TYR A 100 -9.99 6.55 -7.92
C TYR A 100 -9.38 5.64 -6.85
N ALA A 101 -8.52 4.74 -7.30
CA ALA A 101 -7.68 3.90 -6.48
C ALA A 101 -6.22 3.97 -6.94
N CYS A 102 -5.33 3.64 -6.03
CA CYS A 102 -3.89 3.60 -6.22
C CYS A 102 -3.39 2.21 -5.85
N GLU A 103 -2.52 1.66 -6.70
CA GLU A 103 -1.75 0.46 -6.36
C GLU A 103 -0.58 0.83 -5.45
N PHE A 104 -0.40 0.05 -4.39
CA PHE A 104 0.73 0.09 -3.48
C PHE A 104 1.46 -1.25 -3.54
N GLU A 105 2.77 -1.16 -3.73
CA GLU A 105 3.71 -2.26 -3.55
C GLU A 105 4.14 -2.32 -2.09
N ILE A 106 3.95 -3.47 -1.48
CA ILE A 106 4.42 -3.78 -0.12
C ILE A 106 5.56 -4.78 -0.26
N PHE A 107 6.73 -4.39 0.22
CA PHE A 107 7.92 -5.21 0.24
C PHE A 107 8.17 -5.65 1.67
N ILE A 108 8.19 -6.97 1.89
CA ILE A 108 8.30 -7.58 3.22
C ILE A 108 9.54 -8.45 3.24
N THR A 109 10.43 -8.23 4.20
CA THR A 109 11.60 -9.09 4.42
C THR A 109 11.50 -9.69 5.80
N ILE A 110 11.43 -11.02 5.88
CA ILE A 110 11.46 -11.75 7.15
C ILE A 110 12.92 -11.88 7.60
N LYS A 111 13.23 -11.47 8.83
CA LYS A 111 14.60 -11.41 9.37
C LYS A 111 14.98 -12.65 10.20
N CYS A 112 14.00 -13.47 10.61
CA CYS A 112 14.26 -14.69 11.38
C CYS A 112 13.17 -15.76 11.18
N THR A 113 13.55 -17.04 11.24
CA THR A 113 12.64 -18.18 11.31
C THR A 113 12.21 -18.43 12.77
N THR A 114 11.24 -17.69 13.29
CA THR A 114 10.63 -18.04 14.59
C THR A 114 9.26 -18.65 14.37
N LYS A 115 9.06 -19.91 14.79
CA LYS A 115 7.70 -20.43 14.98
C LYS A 115 7.07 -19.64 16.13
N LEU A 116 6.07 -18.81 15.82
CA LEU A 116 5.25 -18.14 16.84
C LEU A 116 4.50 -19.22 17.64
N LYS A 117 5.12 -19.74 18.70
CA LYS A 117 4.36 -20.43 19.75
C LYS A 117 3.65 -19.34 20.54
N ASN A 118 2.35 -19.16 20.30
CA ASN A 118 1.49 -18.47 21.23
C ASN A 118 1.68 -19.13 22.60
N LYS A 119 2.01 -18.32 23.61
CA LYS A 119 2.18 -18.76 24.99
C LYS A 119 0.91 -18.45 25.75
#